data_AF-A0AA38MW00-F1
#
_entry.id   AF-A0AA38MW00-F1
#
_cell.length_a   1.000
_cell.length_b   1.000
_cell.length_c   1.000
_cell.angle_alpha   90.00
_cell.angle_beta   90.00
_cell.angle_gamma   90.00
#
_symmetry.space_group_name_H-M   'P 1'
#
loop_
_entity.id
_entity.type
_entity.pdbx_description
1 polymer ?
#
loop_
_entity_poly.entity_id
_entity_poly.type
_entity_poly.pdbx_seq_one_letter_code
_entity_poly.pdbx_strand_id
1 'polypeptide(L)'
;ASTCTDPSVRKEWRTLTKDERAEWIGAVKCLSELPHDSALTPFVHPDDIAPLNTSSSYYDDIVYMHMDLNHLVAFPIHFTGLFLPFHRWYVQVYEYALKEKCGFKGASPYWNWAEGEARIDAPNFFNSTFFQDFDPISGLGGWGNLLDDAQVPNGAFSDFKLSYPSYHTLRRNFTLQPYIGQDPTLFTEPYLYANTSFTQSEVDKMVSGFVGDYKGFQTYLE
;
A
#
# COMPACT_ATOMS: atom_id res chain seq x y z
N ALA A 1 2.72 23.21 -21.12
CA ALA A 1 2.13 22.78 -19.83
C ALA A 1 1.93 24.03 -18.98
N SER A 2 0.75 24.22 -18.39
CA SER A 2 0.52 25.27 -17.39
C SER A 2 1.17 24.87 -16.06
N THR A 3 1.72 25.84 -15.33
CA THR A 3 2.29 25.60 -14.01
C THR A 3 1.16 25.32 -13.01
N CYS A 4 1.28 24.26 -12.20
CA CYS A 4 0.37 24.01 -11.08
C CYS A 4 0.64 25.07 -9.99
N THR A 5 -0.35 25.90 -9.70
CA THR A 5 -0.23 27.02 -8.74
C THR A 5 -0.64 26.66 -7.32
N ASP A 6 -1.35 25.54 -7.14
CA ASP A 6 -1.83 25.06 -5.85
C ASP A 6 -1.73 23.53 -5.78
N PRO A 7 -0.53 22.97 -5.50
CA PRO A 7 -0.32 21.55 -5.44
C PRO A 7 -0.89 20.95 -4.14
N SER A 8 -1.54 19.78 -4.25
CA SER A 8 -1.97 18.99 -3.10
C SER A 8 -0.78 18.62 -2.20
N VAL A 9 -0.89 18.88 -0.88
CA VAL A 9 0.16 18.59 0.10
C VAL A 9 -0.18 17.32 0.88
N ARG A 10 0.57 16.24 0.64
CA ARG A 10 0.46 15.00 1.41
C ARG A 10 1.19 15.13 2.74
N LYS A 11 0.57 14.64 3.81
CA LYS A 11 1.09 14.70 5.18
C LYS A 11 1.40 13.31 5.73
N GLU A 12 2.32 13.27 6.68
CA GLU A 12 2.62 12.04 7.40
C GLU A 12 1.43 11.68 8.30
N TRP A 13 1.00 10.42 8.30
CA TRP A 13 -0.20 9.94 9.00
C TRP A 13 -0.32 10.39 10.45
N ARG A 14 0.78 10.34 11.23
CA ARG A 14 0.82 10.70 12.64
C ARG A 14 0.71 12.21 12.87
N THR A 15 0.99 13.02 11.85
CA THR A 15 0.78 14.48 11.88
C THR A 15 -0.64 14.91 11.56
N LEU A 16 -1.48 13.99 11.05
CA LEU A 16 -2.90 14.25 10.85
C LEU A 16 -3.64 14.37 12.18
N THR A 17 -4.66 15.25 12.22
CA THR A 17 -5.63 15.26 13.32
C THR A 17 -6.50 14.00 13.29
N LYS A 18 -7.19 13.70 14.41
CA LYS A 18 -8.13 12.58 14.44
C LYS A 18 -9.24 12.72 13.39
N ASP A 19 -9.73 13.93 13.16
CA ASP A 19 -10.77 14.20 12.18
C ASP A 19 -10.26 13.98 10.75
N GLU A 20 -9.03 14.39 10.43
CA GLU A 20 -8.42 14.13 9.13
C GLU A 20 -8.21 12.64 8.88
N ARG A 21 -7.80 11.88 9.90
CA ARG A 21 -7.69 10.41 9.81
C ARG A 21 -9.06 9.77 9.60
N ALA A 22 -10.06 10.20 10.37
CA ALA A 22 -11.43 9.71 10.25
C ALA A 22 -12.04 10.00 8.87
N GLU A 23 -11.78 11.19 8.31
CA GLU A 23 -12.24 11.59 6.98
C GLU A 23 -11.64 10.67 5.90
N TRP A 24 -10.31 10.44 5.95
CA TRP A 24 -9.66 9.54 5.01
C TRP A 24 -10.15 8.10 5.14
N ILE A 25 -10.21 7.55 6.37
CA ILE A 25 -10.72 6.20 6.64
C ILE A 25 -12.18 6.06 6.18
N GLY A 26 -13.02 7.05 6.44
CA GLY A 26 -14.41 7.07 6.02
C GLY A 26 -14.53 7.00 4.49
N ALA A 27 -13.69 7.73 3.76
CA ALA A 27 -13.66 7.66 2.30
C ALA A 27 -13.19 6.28 1.78
N VAL A 28 -12.20 5.66 2.43
CA VAL A 28 -11.74 4.29 2.10
C VAL A 28 -12.88 3.28 2.27
N LYS A 29 -13.58 3.33 3.41
CA LYS A 29 -14.74 2.47 3.69
C LYS A 29 -15.88 2.71 2.69
N CYS A 30 -16.16 3.96 2.37
CA CYS A 30 -17.15 4.29 1.34
C CYS A 30 -16.80 3.62 -0.01
N LEU A 31 -15.54 3.63 -0.46
CA LEU A 31 -15.16 2.92 -1.70
C LEU A 31 -15.40 1.41 -1.61
N SER A 32 -15.26 0.81 -0.42
CA SER A 32 -15.56 -0.61 -0.20
C SER A 32 -17.05 -0.94 -0.15
N GLU A 33 -17.92 0.07 -0.04
CA GLU A 33 -19.38 -0.09 -0.07
C GLU A 33 -19.97 0.24 -1.45
N LEU A 34 -19.24 0.97 -2.29
CA LEU A 34 -19.65 1.25 -3.66
C LEU A 34 -19.56 -0.01 -4.52
N PRO A 35 -20.51 -0.22 -5.45
CA PRO A 35 -20.47 -1.37 -6.35
C PRO A 35 -19.27 -1.29 -7.30
N HIS A 36 -18.81 -2.46 -7.74
CA HIS A 36 -17.91 -2.64 -8.88
C HIS A 36 -18.29 -1.75 -10.08
N ASP A 37 -17.28 -1.16 -10.72
CA ASP A 37 -17.39 -0.43 -11.97
C ASP A 37 -17.46 -1.39 -13.15
N SER A 38 -18.63 -1.50 -13.76
CA SER A 38 -18.87 -2.38 -14.91
C SER A 38 -18.04 -2.05 -16.16
N ALA A 39 -17.36 -0.90 -16.18
CA ALA A 39 -16.40 -0.55 -17.24
C ALA A 39 -15.02 -1.20 -17.02
N LEU A 40 -14.70 -1.69 -15.83
CA LEU A 40 -13.44 -2.40 -15.58
C LEU A 40 -13.46 -3.72 -16.36
N THR A 41 -12.52 -3.82 -17.29
CA THR A 41 -12.24 -5.04 -18.04
C THR A 41 -10.81 -5.47 -17.73
N PRO A 42 -10.54 -6.76 -17.43
CA PRO A 42 -9.17 -7.19 -17.24
C PRO A 42 -8.36 -6.93 -18.52
N PHE A 43 -7.09 -6.60 -18.38
CA PHE A 43 -6.20 -6.27 -19.48
C PHE A 43 -5.27 -7.44 -19.82
N VAL A 44 -4.66 -8.06 -18.81
CA VAL A 44 -3.74 -9.19 -19.00
C VAL A 44 -4.48 -10.51 -19.07
N HIS A 45 -5.54 -10.69 -18.28
CA HIS A 45 -6.25 -11.97 -18.09
C HIS A 45 -5.34 -13.14 -17.67
N PRO A 46 -4.60 -12.99 -16.57
CA PRO A 46 -3.77 -14.06 -16.00
C PRO A 46 -4.58 -15.25 -15.45
N ASP A 47 -4.02 -16.45 -15.57
CA ASP A 47 -4.64 -17.70 -15.06
C ASP A 47 -4.30 -17.98 -13.58
N ASP A 48 -3.37 -17.23 -12.98
CA ASP A 48 -2.81 -17.45 -11.65
C ASP A 48 -3.39 -16.54 -10.55
N ILE A 49 -4.43 -15.75 -10.86
CA ILE A 49 -5.18 -14.94 -9.89
C ILE A 49 -6.67 -15.29 -9.92
N ALA A 50 -7.40 -14.88 -8.87
CA ALA A 50 -8.86 -15.01 -8.86
C ALA A 50 -9.50 -14.18 -10.00
N PRO A 51 -10.56 -14.69 -10.67
CA PRO A 51 -11.21 -13.96 -11.75
C PRO A 51 -11.90 -12.69 -11.24
N LEU A 52 -12.14 -11.73 -12.14
CA LEU A 52 -12.88 -10.51 -11.83
C LEU A 52 -14.27 -10.84 -11.24
N ASN A 53 -14.47 -10.48 -9.98
CA ASN A 53 -15.71 -10.62 -9.23
C ASN A 53 -16.60 -9.38 -9.46
N THR A 54 -17.63 -9.53 -10.29
CA THR A 54 -18.59 -8.45 -10.59
C THR A 54 -19.51 -8.08 -9.41
N SER A 55 -19.48 -8.84 -8.33
CA SER A 55 -20.18 -8.55 -7.07
C SER A 55 -19.26 -7.94 -5.99
N SER A 56 -18.01 -7.61 -6.35
CA SER A 56 -17.06 -6.95 -5.45
C SER A 56 -17.28 -5.43 -5.40
N SER A 57 -16.49 -4.75 -4.57
CA SER A 57 -16.59 -3.30 -4.37
C SER A 57 -15.72 -2.50 -5.34
N TYR A 58 -15.97 -1.19 -5.45
CA TYR A 58 -15.08 -0.29 -6.19
C TYR A 58 -13.66 -0.26 -5.59
N TYR A 59 -13.52 -0.46 -4.27
CA TYR A 59 -12.19 -0.64 -3.66
C TYR A 59 -11.49 -1.89 -4.23
N ASP A 60 -12.23 -3.00 -4.35
CA ASP A 60 -11.71 -4.26 -4.89
C ASP A 60 -11.33 -4.15 -6.38
N ASP A 61 -11.95 -3.25 -7.15
CA ASP A 61 -11.57 -2.97 -8.54
C ASP A 61 -10.17 -2.40 -8.67
N ILE A 62 -9.81 -1.48 -7.78
CA ILE A 62 -8.48 -0.90 -7.73
C ILE A 62 -7.45 -1.97 -7.38
N VAL A 63 -7.78 -2.87 -6.44
CA VAL A 63 -6.95 -4.04 -6.09
C VAL A 63 -6.82 -5.00 -7.27
N TYR A 64 -7.91 -5.32 -7.97
CA TYR A 64 -7.91 -6.22 -9.11
C TYR A 64 -7.06 -5.68 -10.26
N MET A 65 -7.16 -4.39 -10.58
CA MET A 65 -6.32 -3.74 -11.58
C MET A 65 -4.84 -3.91 -11.26
N HIS A 66 -4.45 -3.77 -9.99
CA HIS A 66 -3.07 -4.00 -9.60
C HIS A 66 -2.66 -5.46 -9.76
N MET A 67 -3.53 -6.42 -9.40
CA MET A 67 -3.27 -7.85 -9.60
C MET A 67 -3.11 -8.17 -11.10
N ASP A 68 -4.07 -7.81 -11.93
CA ASP A 68 -4.07 -8.05 -13.38
C ASP A 68 -2.88 -7.38 -14.10
N LEU A 69 -2.39 -6.25 -13.61
CA LEU A 69 -1.20 -5.59 -14.16
C LEU A 69 0.11 -6.02 -13.48
N ASN A 70 0.11 -6.98 -12.55
CA ASN A 70 1.32 -7.45 -11.89
C ASN A 70 1.83 -8.79 -12.43
N HIS A 71 1.85 -8.95 -13.75
CA HIS A 71 2.24 -10.20 -14.39
C HIS A 71 3.53 -10.05 -15.20
N LEU A 72 4.54 -10.82 -14.80
CA LEU A 72 5.93 -10.76 -15.29
C LEU A 72 6.07 -10.83 -16.82
N VAL A 73 5.17 -11.52 -17.52
CA VAL A 73 5.29 -11.80 -18.96
C VAL A 73 4.49 -10.81 -19.82
N ALA A 74 3.38 -10.27 -19.32
CA ALA A 74 2.45 -9.49 -20.15
C ALA A 74 2.60 -7.98 -19.93
N PHE A 75 2.44 -7.53 -18.68
CA PHE A 75 2.60 -6.14 -18.29
C PHE A 75 3.17 -6.12 -16.87
N PRO A 76 4.49 -5.97 -16.68
CA PRO A 76 5.06 -6.00 -15.34
C PRO A 76 5.15 -4.59 -14.75
N ILE A 77 4.34 -4.32 -13.71
CA ILE A 77 4.42 -3.07 -12.91
C ILE A 77 5.47 -3.12 -11.80
N HIS A 78 6.06 -4.27 -11.51
CA HIS A 78 7.20 -4.44 -10.59
C HIS A 78 8.43 -4.94 -11.33
N PHE A 79 9.61 -4.64 -10.79
CA PHE A 79 10.92 -4.95 -11.34
C PHE A 79 11.12 -4.38 -12.76
N THR A 80 10.51 -3.21 -13.04
CA THR A 80 10.60 -2.53 -14.34
C THR A 80 10.74 -1.02 -14.18
N GLY A 81 11.14 -0.35 -15.27
CA GLY A 81 11.13 1.11 -15.34
C GLY A 81 9.73 1.75 -15.24
N LEU A 82 8.66 0.95 -15.25
CA LEU A 82 7.29 1.43 -15.04
C LEU A 82 6.91 1.50 -13.56
N PHE A 83 7.64 0.85 -12.65
CA PHE A 83 7.29 0.77 -11.24
C PHE A 83 6.96 2.12 -10.62
N LEU A 84 7.90 3.07 -10.65
CA LEU A 84 7.68 4.40 -10.06
C LEU A 84 6.57 5.22 -10.74
N PRO A 85 6.55 5.39 -12.08
CA PRO A 85 5.49 6.17 -12.71
C PRO A 85 4.11 5.50 -12.58
N PHE A 86 4.01 4.18 -12.66
CA PHE A 86 2.77 3.44 -12.46
C PHE A 86 2.25 3.63 -11.03
N HIS A 87 3.07 3.37 -10.00
CA HIS A 87 2.62 3.49 -8.61
C HIS A 87 2.29 4.94 -8.23
N ARG A 88 3.00 5.93 -8.79
CA ARG A 88 2.63 7.35 -8.63
C ARG A 88 1.25 7.63 -9.21
N TRP A 89 0.98 7.15 -10.43
CA TRP A 89 -0.33 7.30 -11.07
C TRP A 89 -1.42 6.51 -10.32
N TYR A 90 -1.15 5.28 -9.90
CA TYR A 90 -2.06 4.40 -9.17
C TYR A 90 -2.55 5.06 -7.87
N VAL A 91 -1.65 5.59 -7.06
CA VAL A 91 -2.02 6.30 -5.82
C VAL A 91 -2.77 7.61 -6.12
N GLN A 92 -2.49 8.27 -7.25
CA GLN A 92 -3.24 9.47 -7.67
C GLN A 92 -4.67 9.13 -8.11
N VAL A 93 -4.87 8.05 -8.87
CA VAL A 93 -6.19 7.56 -9.27
C VAL A 93 -6.99 7.13 -8.05
N TYR A 94 -6.36 6.44 -7.09
CA TYR A 94 -6.99 6.10 -5.83
C TYR A 94 -7.44 7.35 -5.05
N GLU A 95 -6.58 8.38 -4.96
CA GLU A 95 -6.96 9.65 -4.32
C GLU A 95 -8.12 10.35 -5.07
N TYR A 96 -8.15 10.32 -6.41
CA TYR A 96 -9.29 10.83 -7.17
C TYR A 96 -10.57 10.06 -6.87
N ALA A 97 -10.54 8.74 -6.79
CA ALA A 97 -11.71 7.95 -6.41
C ALA A 97 -12.24 8.34 -5.02
N LEU A 98 -11.36 8.49 -4.02
CA LEU A 98 -11.74 8.96 -2.69
C LEU A 98 -12.44 10.32 -2.74
N LYS A 99 -11.93 11.25 -3.57
CA LYS A 99 -12.46 12.62 -3.71
C LYS A 99 -13.78 12.67 -4.47
N GLU A 100 -13.84 12.03 -5.63
CA GLU A 100 -14.95 12.13 -6.58
C GLU A 100 -16.14 11.26 -6.18
N LYS A 101 -15.89 10.06 -5.64
CA LYS A 101 -16.94 9.09 -5.31
C LYS A 101 -17.37 9.14 -3.85
N CYS A 102 -16.44 9.48 -2.96
CA CYS A 102 -16.66 9.48 -1.50
C CYS A 102 -16.51 10.85 -0.85
N GLY A 103 -16.28 11.91 -1.64
CA GLY A 103 -16.31 13.28 -1.17
C GLY A 103 -15.12 13.70 -0.30
N PHE A 104 -14.05 12.90 -0.22
CA PHE A 104 -12.82 13.25 0.51
C PHE A 104 -12.31 14.63 0.10
N LYS A 105 -11.94 15.48 1.06
CA LYS A 105 -11.44 16.85 0.79
C LYS A 105 -9.95 17.01 1.02
N GLY A 106 -9.34 16.10 1.77
CA GLY A 106 -7.91 16.13 2.07
C GLY A 106 -7.01 15.65 0.94
N ALA A 107 -5.77 15.31 1.31
CA ALA A 107 -4.78 14.65 0.47
C ALA A 107 -4.44 13.30 1.09
N SER A 108 -4.15 12.28 0.27
CA SER A 108 -3.79 10.96 0.79
C SER A 108 -2.56 11.06 1.69
N PRO A 109 -2.60 10.50 2.92
CA PRO A 109 -1.45 10.52 3.80
C PRO A 109 -0.34 9.60 3.30
N TYR A 110 0.86 9.79 3.82
CA TYR A 110 1.95 8.83 3.69
C TYR A 110 2.35 8.28 5.05
N TRP A 111 2.86 7.07 5.05
CA TRP A 111 3.52 6.48 6.19
C TRP A 111 5.02 6.65 6.04
N ASN A 112 5.62 7.11 7.11
CA ASN A 112 7.04 7.36 7.18
C ASN A 112 7.75 6.29 8.03
N TRP A 113 8.38 5.35 7.36
CA TRP A 113 8.99 4.17 7.97
C TRP A 113 10.49 4.30 8.26
N ALA A 114 11.24 5.08 7.48
CA ALA A 114 12.70 5.15 7.55
C ALA A 114 13.24 5.62 8.92
N GLU A 115 14.42 5.13 9.29
CA GLU A 115 15.19 5.56 10.47
C GLU A 115 15.75 6.99 10.30
N GLY A 116 15.71 7.87 11.33
CA GLY A 116 16.29 9.23 11.28
C GLY A 116 15.77 10.21 12.36
N GLU A 117 16.19 11.49 12.31
CA GLU A 117 16.02 12.51 13.38
C GLU A 117 14.57 12.85 13.81
N ALA A 118 13.55 12.20 13.23
CA ALA A 118 12.15 12.31 13.67
C ALA A 118 11.35 11.00 13.56
N ARG A 119 12.01 9.83 13.43
CA ARG A 119 11.41 8.63 12.78
C ARG A 119 11.93 7.31 13.39
N ILE A 120 11.02 6.36 13.66
CA ILE A 120 11.19 5.36 14.75
C ILE A 120 10.78 3.92 14.36
N ASP A 121 10.31 3.68 13.12
CA ASP A 121 9.55 2.46 12.81
C ASP A 121 10.42 1.34 12.23
N ALA A 122 11.28 1.61 11.23
CA ALA A 122 12.08 0.57 10.59
C ALA A 122 12.88 -0.30 11.58
N PRO A 123 13.60 0.27 12.58
CA PRO A 123 14.34 -0.55 13.54
C PRO A 123 13.45 -1.43 14.45
N ASN A 124 12.21 -1.01 14.72
CA ASN A 124 11.28 -1.69 15.60
C ASN A 124 9.84 -1.66 15.07
N PHE A 125 9.67 -2.29 13.91
CA PHE A 125 8.42 -2.24 13.15
C PHE A 125 7.23 -2.80 13.93
N PHE A 126 7.45 -3.92 14.62
CA PHE A 126 6.42 -4.59 15.40
C PHE A 126 5.83 -3.69 16.48
N ASN A 127 6.65 -2.83 17.11
CA ASN A 127 6.20 -1.89 18.15
C ASN A 127 6.00 -0.46 17.62
N SER A 128 5.86 -0.27 16.29
CA SER A 128 5.55 1.04 15.73
C SER A 128 4.22 1.58 16.28
N THR A 129 4.22 2.86 16.64
CA THR A 129 3.01 3.60 17.02
C THR A 129 1.98 3.67 15.89
N PHE A 130 2.42 3.48 14.64
CA PHE A 130 1.56 3.45 13.46
C PHE A 130 0.48 2.34 13.54
N PHE A 131 0.83 1.21 14.14
CA PHE A 131 -0.06 0.04 14.33
C PHE A 131 -0.57 -0.08 15.78
N GLN A 132 -0.53 1.00 16.57
CA GLN A 132 -1.03 1.02 17.96
C GLN A 132 -2.24 1.96 18.14
N ASP A 133 -2.81 2.47 17.06
CA ASP A 133 -4.03 3.28 17.08
C ASP A 133 -5.25 2.38 16.82
N PHE A 134 -5.95 2.03 17.91
CA PHE A 134 -7.08 1.11 17.91
C PHE A 134 -8.44 1.83 17.89
N ASP A 135 -8.44 3.15 17.72
CA ASP A 135 -9.66 3.96 17.65
C ASP A 135 -10.56 3.47 16.49
N PRO A 136 -11.84 3.14 16.72
CA PRO A 136 -12.71 2.50 15.72
C PRO A 136 -13.12 3.44 14.56
N ILE A 137 -12.75 4.72 14.64
CA ILE A 137 -13.10 5.73 13.64
C ILE A 137 -11.84 6.26 12.95
N SER A 138 -10.81 6.57 13.73
CA SER A 138 -9.60 7.26 13.27
C SER A 138 -8.32 6.41 13.28
N GLY A 139 -8.37 5.20 13.86
CA GLY A 139 -7.23 4.30 13.99
C GLY A 139 -7.16 3.26 12.87
N LEU A 140 -5.95 2.93 12.42
CA LEU A 140 -5.73 1.90 11.39
C LEU A 140 -5.85 0.46 11.91
N GLY A 141 -5.97 0.29 13.23
CA GLY A 141 -5.91 -1.02 13.88
C GLY A 141 -4.48 -1.54 14.01
N GLY A 142 -4.32 -2.61 14.78
CA GLY A 142 -3.02 -3.24 15.07
C GLY A 142 -2.75 -4.50 14.26
N TRP A 143 -1.94 -5.37 14.88
CA TRP A 143 -1.61 -6.69 14.35
C TRP A 143 -2.81 -7.64 14.39
N GLY A 144 -2.77 -8.63 13.50
CA GLY A 144 -3.77 -9.66 13.40
C GLY A 144 -3.77 -10.64 14.56
N ASN A 145 -4.93 -11.17 14.89
CA ASN A 145 -5.06 -12.25 15.86
C ASN A 145 -4.72 -13.60 15.19
N LEU A 146 -3.57 -14.19 15.54
CA LEU A 146 -3.14 -15.47 14.95
C LEU A 146 -4.06 -16.66 15.25
N LEU A 147 -4.89 -16.56 16.30
CA LEU A 147 -5.91 -17.58 16.60
C LEU A 147 -7.18 -17.41 15.77
N ASP A 148 -7.31 -16.29 15.05
CA ASP A 148 -8.43 -15.95 14.20
C ASP A 148 -7.91 -15.50 12.83
N ASP A 149 -7.14 -16.39 12.19
CA ASP A 149 -6.72 -16.23 10.79
C ASP A 149 -5.94 -14.91 10.53
N ALA A 150 -5.22 -14.42 11.54
CA ALA A 150 -4.52 -13.15 11.53
C ALA A 150 -5.41 -11.93 11.19
N GLN A 151 -6.72 -12.01 11.42
CA GLN A 151 -7.64 -10.88 11.22
C GLN A 151 -7.32 -9.73 12.16
N VAL A 152 -7.37 -8.49 11.66
CA VAL A 152 -7.16 -7.29 12.46
C VAL A 152 -8.33 -7.12 13.43
N PRO A 153 -8.13 -7.18 14.76
CA PRO A 153 -9.25 -7.27 15.71
C PRO A 153 -9.79 -5.90 16.17
N ASN A 154 -9.16 -4.79 15.77
CA ASN A 154 -9.44 -3.46 16.31
C ASN A 154 -9.16 -2.34 15.30
N GLY A 155 -9.41 -1.10 15.71
CA GLY A 155 -9.35 0.07 14.83
C GLY A 155 -10.49 0.09 13.82
N ALA A 156 -10.47 1.09 12.95
CA ALA A 156 -11.57 1.31 12.03
C ALA A 156 -11.71 0.19 10.99
N PHE A 157 -10.65 -0.55 10.68
CA PHE A 157 -10.65 -1.60 9.67
C PHE A 157 -10.87 -3.02 10.23
N SER A 158 -11.33 -3.18 11.47
CA SER A 158 -11.49 -4.49 12.10
C SER A 158 -12.49 -5.42 11.41
N ASP A 159 -13.45 -4.87 10.66
CA ASP A 159 -14.42 -5.62 9.85
C ASP A 159 -14.30 -5.31 8.35
N PHE A 160 -13.14 -4.79 7.91
CA PHE A 160 -12.94 -4.43 6.51
C PHE A 160 -12.83 -5.68 5.64
N LYS A 161 -13.81 -5.91 4.77
CA LYS A 161 -13.88 -7.08 3.89
C LYS A 161 -13.21 -6.80 2.55
N LEU A 162 -12.49 -7.79 2.04
CA LEU A 162 -11.76 -7.76 0.79
C LEU A 162 -12.19 -8.95 -0.06
N SER A 163 -12.40 -8.74 -1.35
CA SER A 163 -12.79 -9.80 -2.29
C SER A 163 -11.60 -10.61 -2.81
N TYR A 164 -10.41 -10.01 -2.83
CA TYR A 164 -9.19 -10.61 -3.40
C TYR A 164 -8.08 -10.75 -2.36
N PRO A 165 -7.19 -11.76 -2.51
CA PRO A 165 -7.21 -12.82 -3.52
C PRO A 165 -8.30 -13.88 -3.26
N SER A 166 -8.93 -13.83 -2.10
CA SER A 166 -10.13 -14.57 -1.72
C SER A 166 -10.95 -13.71 -0.77
N TYR A 167 -12.23 -14.03 -0.56
CA TYR A 167 -13.05 -13.25 0.36
C TYR A 167 -12.59 -13.41 1.81
N HIS A 168 -12.18 -12.32 2.46
CA HIS A 168 -11.68 -12.32 3.84
C HIS A 168 -11.81 -10.95 4.51
N THR A 169 -11.69 -10.92 5.84
CA THR A 169 -11.45 -9.67 6.59
C THR A 169 -9.98 -9.30 6.49
N LEU A 170 -9.63 -8.01 6.53
CA LEU A 170 -8.25 -7.54 6.57
C LEU A 170 -7.39 -8.32 7.58
N ARG A 171 -6.29 -8.92 7.09
CA ARG A 171 -5.33 -9.67 7.90
C ARG A 171 -4.01 -8.92 8.00
N ARG A 172 -3.31 -9.06 9.14
CA ARG A 172 -1.93 -8.58 9.31
C ARG A 172 -1.11 -9.59 10.10
N ASN A 173 -0.13 -10.20 9.45
CA ASN A 173 0.82 -11.09 10.10
C ASN A 173 2.24 -10.56 9.87
N PHE A 174 2.84 -10.00 10.92
CA PHE A 174 4.19 -9.44 10.83
C PHE A 174 5.25 -10.53 10.82
N THR A 175 6.22 -10.42 9.91
CA THR A 175 7.45 -11.21 9.92
C THR A 175 8.64 -10.29 9.67
N LEU A 176 9.74 -10.53 10.38
CA LEU A 176 10.99 -9.78 10.17
C LEU A 176 11.74 -10.27 8.93
N GLN A 177 11.41 -11.45 8.38
CA GLN A 177 12.04 -12.03 7.21
C GLN A 177 10.95 -12.43 6.21
N PRO A 178 10.38 -11.46 5.45
CA PRO A 178 9.22 -11.69 4.60
C PRO A 178 9.50 -12.59 3.39
N TYR A 179 10.77 -12.75 3.01
CA TYR A 179 11.16 -13.44 1.78
C TYR A 179 11.55 -14.92 1.97
N ILE A 180 11.47 -15.45 3.19
CA ILE A 180 11.72 -16.87 3.44
C ILE A 180 10.69 -17.70 2.65
N GLY A 181 11.18 -18.60 1.79
CA GLY A 181 10.35 -19.48 0.98
C GLY A 181 9.75 -18.84 -0.28
N GLN A 182 10.12 -17.60 -0.60
CA GLN A 182 9.78 -16.96 -1.87
C GLN A 182 10.72 -17.41 -3.01
N ASP A 183 10.37 -17.07 -4.26
CA ASP A 183 11.16 -17.42 -5.44
C ASP A 183 12.60 -16.85 -5.33
N PRO A 184 13.64 -17.70 -5.29
CA PRO A 184 15.02 -17.25 -5.13
C PRO A 184 15.57 -16.52 -6.35
N THR A 185 14.89 -16.57 -7.50
CA THR A 185 15.26 -15.81 -8.70
C THR A 185 14.87 -14.33 -8.61
N LEU A 186 13.84 -14.02 -7.82
CA LEU A 186 13.38 -12.65 -7.55
C LEU A 186 13.92 -12.12 -6.22
N PHE A 187 14.01 -12.97 -5.20
CA PHE A 187 14.46 -12.60 -3.86
C PHE A 187 15.79 -13.28 -3.53
N THR A 188 16.89 -12.65 -3.92
CA THR A 188 18.24 -13.23 -3.81
C THR A 188 18.76 -13.30 -2.37
N GLU A 189 18.16 -12.55 -1.44
CA GLU A 189 18.54 -12.48 -0.03
C GLU A 189 17.36 -12.89 0.89
N PRO A 190 16.89 -14.16 0.83
CA PRO A 190 15.64 -14.58 1.49
C PRO A 190 15.69 -14.54 3.03
N TYR A 191 16.90 -14.53 3.60
CA TYR A 191 17.13 -14.45 5.04
C TYR A 191 17.43 -13.03 5.54
N LEU A 192 17.39 -12.02 4.67
CA LEU A 192 17.61 -10.64 5.08
C LEU A 192 16.51 -10.19 6.04
N TYR A 193 16.91 -9.53 7.12
CA TYR A 193 15.96 -8.91 8.04
C TYR A 193 15.41 -7.61 7.44
N ALA A 194 14.09 -7.44 7.41
CA ALA A 194 13.46 -6.26 6.84
C ALA A 194 13.86 -4.95 7.54
N ASN A 195 14.21 -5.00 8.83
CA ASN A 195 14.66 -3.80 9.55
C ASN A 195 16.08 -3.35 9.15
N THR A 196 16.86 -4.18 8.45
CA THR A 196 18.18 -3.79 7.94
C THR A 196 18.16 -3.18 6.54
N SER A 197 17.05 -3.30 5.80
CA SER A 197 16.92 -2.75 4.44
C SER A 197 16.44 -1.29 4.39
N PHE A 198 16.05 -0.70 5.53
CA PHE A 198 15.49 0.65 5.62
C PHE A 198 16.20 1.55 6.64
N THR A 199 17.48 1.29 6.89
CA THR A 199 18.32 2.18 7.72
C THR A 199 18.55 3.51 7.01
N GLN A 200 18.92 4.54 7.76
CA GLN A 200 19.25 5.84 7.15
C GLN A 200 20.34 5.72 6.08
N SER A 201 21.36 4.86 6.29
CA SER A 201 22.43 4.66 5.32
C SER A 201 21.95 4.01 4.02
N GLU A 202 21.05 3.02 4.09
CA GLU A 202 20.49 2.39 2.89
C GLU A 202 19.59 3.37 2.14
N VAL A 203 18.79 4.18 2.85
CA VAL A 203 17.96 5.23 2.24
C VAL A 203 18.83 6.30 1.58
N ASP A 204 19.89 6.77 2.23
CA ASP A 204 20.81 7.78 1.67
C ASP A 204 21.52 7.25 0.42
N LYS A 205 21.94 5.98 0.45
CA LYS A 205 22.53 5.29 -0.69
C LYS A 205 21.52 5.16 -1.85
N MET A 206 20.27 4.81 -1.57
CA MET A 206 19.21 4.75 -2.58
C MET A 206 19.02 6.10 -3.27
N VAL A 207 18.90 7.17 -2.47
CA VAL A 207 18.55 8.52 -2.97
C VAL A 207 19.72 9.19 -3.69
N SER A 208 20.95 9.01 -3.18
CA SER A 208 22.12 9.79 -3.62
C SER A 208 23.19 8.96 -4.32
N GLY A 209 23.13 7.62 -4.24
CA GLY A 209 24.17 6.73 -4.72
C GLY A 209 24.15 6.42 -6.21
N PHE A 210 23.07 6.76 -6.91
CA PHE A 210 22.83 6.34 -8.30
C PHE A 210 22.57 7.52 -9.26
N VAL A 211 23.21 8.66 -9.01
CA VAL A 211 23.04 9.87 -9.83
C VAL A 211 23.42 9.59 -11.30
N GLY A 212 22.44 9.70 -12.20
CA GLY A 212 22.62 9.41 -13.63
C GLY A 212 22.51 7.94 -14.01
N ASP A 213 22.33 7.02 -13.04
CA ASP A 213 22.14 5.59 -13.27
C ASP A 213 20.76 5.13 -12.78
N TYR A 214 19.75 5.32 -13.64
CA TYR A 214 18.39 4.88 -13.33
C TYR A 214 18.27 3.36 -13.17
N LYS A 215 19.09 2.56 -13.88
CA LYS A 215 19.02 1.09 -13.79
C LYS A 215 19.55 0.60 -12.46
N GLY A 216 20.72 1.09 -12.04
CA GLY A 216 21.28 0.79 -10.72
C GLY A 216 20.37 1.24 -9.59
N PHE A 217 19.77 2.44 -9.70
CA PHE A 217 18.76 2.91 -8.77
C PHE A 217 17.56 1.96 -8.68
N GLN A 218 16.98 1.57 -9.82
CA GLN A 218 15.80 0.71 -9.86
C GLN A 218 16.09 -0.67 -9.26
N THR A 219 17.23 -1.28 -9.61
CA THR A 219 17.67 -2.58 -9.07
C THR A 219 18.00 -2.55 -7.57
N TYR A 220 18.32 -1.38 -7.02
CA TYR A 220 18.55 -1.25 -5.58
C TYR A 220 17.27 -0.98 -4.79
N LEU A 221 16.25 -0.38 -5.42
CA LEU A 221 14.97 -0.05 -4.81
C LEU A 221 14.04 -1.27 -4.69
N GLU A 222 13.99 -2.13 -5.71
CA GLU A 222 13.14 -3.33 -5.79
C GLU A 222 13.97 -4.61 -5.69
#